data_AF-A0A6G0HRT7-F1
#
_entry.id   AF-A0A6G0HRT7-F1
#
_cell.length_a   1.000
_cell.length_b   1.000
_cell.length_c   1.000
_cell.angle_alpha   90.00
_cell.angle_beta   90.00
_cell.angle_gamma   90.00
#
_symmetry.space_group_name_H-M   'P 1'
#
loop_
_entity.id
_entity.type
_entity.pdbx_description
1 polymer ?
#
loop_
_entity_poly.entity_id
_entity_poly.type
_entity_poly.pdbx_seq_one_letter_code
_entity_poly.pdbx_strand_id
1 'polypeptide(L)'
;MKILIELLLAGVIGLNYGAIQRPDYDDTPTPEFLNPSWMATIPDDLPLSEVTMPGTHNTMALYGGVYAECQTWSLASQLQAGIRYLDIRVRHVKGNLTLHHGVSYQRAHFGHVLEGVADFLREYPSETVLMRLREEFSETYDIYGAVVDYIHRYAHWDLLWHSRLVPTMAEARGKLIVLQEFAGPDLGMRYGSLDIADDWKVPTLLHVEDKWQSVYEHLEAAPTGNKAQIFLTYSSGAGVFAYPRAIAQRINPQLYDYLRAKTELNQRLGIICMDFPAAPLIQTIIGFQMKESWTDMNPSPDVERSPQKAVLISTAVVLNIIWWMVMIAAIGVGTVHLGHCPLQPYIPIYLIVLGVSSICSLTLTYAKSIWDDGFACILSHGCMAILHLFSFCWFIAGNFWVYSIYPPNYTPEGPRYCQKTAYQFAFIVTTVVWASLVLACCCGCSFSAMTCCTTIVARRRLIPNRNSSYGAISDEPPAGDV
;
A
#
# COMPACT_ATOMS: atom_id res chain seq x y z
N MET A 1 -22.90 6.76 12.90
CA MET A 1 -21.81 6.86 13.90
C MET A 1 -20.60 6.01 13.54
N LYS A 2 -20.75 4.73 13.11
CA LYS A 2 -19.63 3.90 12.60
C LYS A 2 -19.04 4.35 11.25
N ILE A 3 -19.87 4.80 10.30
CA ILE A 3 -19.45 5.33 8.98
C ILE A 3 -18.58 6.60 9.11
N LEU A 4 -18.80 7.40 10.16
CA LEU A 4 -18.02 8.61 10.42
C LEU A 4 -16.62 8.28 10.98
N ILE A 5 -16.49 7.19 11.73
CA ILE A 5 -15.21 6.71 12.28
C ILE A 5 -14.31 6.13 11.17
N GLU A 6 -14.89 5.51 10.14
CA GLU A 6 -14.13 4.97 9.01
C GLU A 6 -13.65 6.06 8.03
N LEU A 7 -14.44 7.13 7.85
CA LEU A 7 -13.99 8.35 7.15
C LEU A 7 -12.85 9.08 7.88
N LEU A 8 -12.78 8.95 9.22
CA LEU A 8 -11.74 9.56 10.05
C LEU A 8 -10.42 8.78 10.05
N LEU A 9 -10.42 7.47 9.75
CA LEU A 9 -9.20 6.67 9.58
C LEU A 9 -8.50 6.92 8.23
N ALA A 10 -9.24 7.31 7.19
CA ALA A 10 -8.66 7.73 5.92
C ALA A 10 -8.07 9.17 5.97
N GLY A 11 -8.41 9.95 7.00
CA GLY A 11 -8.18 11.40 7.07
C GLY A 11 -6.84 11.89 7.62
N VAL A 12 -5.88 11.02 7.98
CA VAL A 12 -4.58 11.44 8.57
C VAL A 12 -3.35 10.83 7.89
N ILE A 13 -3.50 10.08 6.79
CA ILE A 13 -2.36 9.40 6.17
C ILE A 13 -1.67 10.29 5.13
N GLY A 14 -1.13 11.41 5.60
CA GLY A 14 -0.16 12.26 4.89
C GLY A 14 1.16 12.37 5.65
N LEU A 15 1.43 11.42 6.56
CA LEU A 15 2.65 11.35 7.37
C LEU A 15 3.27 9.96 7.19
N ASN A 16 4.26 9.88 6.30
CA ASN A 16 5.31 8.86 6.21
C ASN A 16 4.92 7.48 6.79
N TYR A 17 4.05 6.74 6.10
CA TYR A 17 3.90 5.32 6.37
C TYR A 17 5.21 4.66 5.98
N GLY A 18 6.03 4.33 6.99
CA GLY A 18 7.15 3.44 6.76
C GLY A 18 6.60 2.14 6.24
N ALA A 19 7.08 1.71 5.07
CA ALA A 19 6.76 0.42 4.49
C ALA A 19 6.88 -0.69 5.55
N ILE A 20 5.96 -1.63 5.47
CA ILE A 20 5.82 -2.80 6.32
C ILE A 20 6.45 -3.97 5.58
N GLN A 21 7.40 -4.62 6.24
CA GLN A 21 7.92 -5.93 5.85
C GLN A 21 7.67 -6.87 7.03
N ARG A 22 6.80 -7.86 6.82
CA ARG A 22 6.50 -8.96 7.73
C ARG A 22 6.57 -10.28 6.95
N PRO A 23 6.61 -11.44 7.62
CA PRO A 23 6.62 -12.73 6.93
C PRO A 23 5.40 -13.00 6.03
N ASP A 24 4.25 -12.41 6.36
CA ASP A 24 2.98 -12.54 5.63
C ASP A 24 2.76 -11.43 4.58
N TYR A 25 3.35 -10.26 4.76
CA TYR A 25 2.97 -9.05 4.04
C TYR A 25 4.16 -8.12 3.83
N ASP A 26 4.37 -7.69 2.58
CA ASP A 26 5.47 -6.80 2.22
C ASP A 26 5.00 -5.71 1.26
N ASP A 27 5.16 -4.46 1.68
CA ASP A 27 4.99 -3.28 0.80
C ASP A 27 6.23 -2.40 0.69
N THR A 28 7.40 -2.96 1.02
CA THR A 28 8.69 -2.38 0.68
C THR A 28 8.96 -2.50 -0.83
N PRO A 29 9.91 -1.73 -1.38
CA PRO A 29 10.22 -1.80 -2.81
C PRO A 29 10.95 -3.07 -3.24
N THR A 30 11.47 -3.87 -2.31
CA THR A 30 12.31 -5.04 -2.62
C THR A 30 12.00 -6.22 -1.70
N PRO A 31 11.88 -7.45 -2.23
CA PRO A 31 11.70 -8.64 -1.41
C PRO A 31 12.86 -8.87 -0.44
N GLU A 32 12.58 -9.46 0.71
CA GLU A 32 13.58 -9.80 1.74
C GLU A 32 14.66 -10.76 1.21
N PHE A 33 14.26 -11.76 0.42
CA PHE A 33 15.15 -12.70 -0.26
C PHE A 33 14.52 -13.19 -1.57
N LEU A 34 15.33 -13.87 -2.38
CA LEU A 34 14.98 -14.34 -3.72
C LEU A 34 15.03 -15.88 -3.78
N ASN A 35 14.18 -16.48 -4.61
CA ASN A 35 14.20 -17.90 -4.95
C ASN A 35 13.79 -18.10 -6.42
N PRO A 36 14.66 -17.73 -7.39
CA PRO A 36 14.29 -17.66 -8.80
C PRO A 36 14.26 -19.02 -9.50
N SER A 37 14.70 -20.12 -8.89
CA SER A 37 14.83 -21.43 -9.57
C SER A 37 14.19 -22.58 -8.81
N TRP A 38 13.13 -22.29 -8.05
CA TRP A 38 12.54 -23.27 -7.13
C TRP A 38 11.86 -24.44 -7.85
N MET A 39 11.45 -24.29 -9.12
CA MET A 39 10.81 -25.39 -9.86
C MET A 39 11.81 -26.43 -10.36
N ALA A 40 13.13 -26.16 -10.31
CA ALA A 40 14.18 -27.04 -10.82
C ALA A 40 14.20 -28.44 -10.18
N THR A 41 13.73 -28.57 -8.93
CA THR A 41 13.74 -29.84 -8.18
C THR A 41 12.44 -30.65 -8.34
N ILE A 42 11.41 -30.08 -8.96
CA ILE A 42 10.13 -30.78 -9.17
C ILE A 42 10.33 -31.86 -10.24
N PRO A 43 9.81 -33.09 -10.07
CA PRO A 43 9.92 -34.14 -11.09
C PRO A 43 9.27 -33.76 -12.41
N ASP A 44 9.92 -34.13 -13.51
CA ASP A 44 9.53 -33.79 -14.88
C ASP A 44 8.20 -34.41 -15.32
N ASP A 45 7.83 -35.57 -14.76
CA ASP A 45 6.57 -36.28 -15.03
C ASP A 45 5.37 -35.75 -14.22
N LEU A 46 5.61 -34.90 -13.23
CA LEU A 46 4.55 -34.33 -12.40
C LEU A 46 3.66 -33.39 -13.26
N PRO A 47 2.34 -33.57 -13.27
CA PRO A 47 1.44 -32.62 -13.92
C PRO A 47 1.51 -31.25 -13.23
N LEU A 48 1.50 -30.17 -14.01
CA LEU A 48 1.54 -28.81 -13.47
C LEU A 48 0.33 -28.49 -12.56
N SER A 49 -0.80 -29.19 -12.74
CA SER A 49 -1.96 -29.12 -11.86
C SER A 49 -1.73 -29.64 -10.45
N GLU A 50 -0.68 -30.44 -10.23
CA GLU A 50 -0.29 -30.92 -8.90
C GLU A 50 0.71 -30.02 -8.19
N VAL A 51 1.24 -28.99 -8.87
CA VAL A 51 2.17 -28.03 -8.29
C VAL A 51 1.41 -26.94 -7.52
N THR A 52 1.73 -26.77 -6.25
CA THR A 52 1.32 -25.62 -5.45
C THR A 52 2.28 -24.45 -5.74
N MET A 53 1.77 -23.31 -6.19
CA MET A 53 2.61 -22.20 -6.63
C MET A 53 2.07 -20.82 -6.24
N PRO A 54 2.98 -19.85 -5.99
CA PRO A 54 2.59 -18.50 -5.62
C PRO A 54 2.28 -17.64 -6.87
N GLY A 55 1.24 -16.82 -6.76
CA GLY A 55 0.79 -15.90 -7.79
C GLY A 55 0.51 -14.49 -7.27
N THR A 56 0.49 -13.51 -8.16
CA THR A 56 0.11 -12.14 -7.83
C THR A 56 -1.13 -11.69 -8.58
N HIS A 57 -2.09 -11.13 -7.85
CA HIS A 57 -3.29 -10.53 -8.42
C HIS A 57 -2.95 -9.15 -8.97
N ASN A 58 -3.51 -8.83 -10.15
CA ASN A 58 -3.20 -7.60 -10.87
C ASN A 58 -1.69 -7.29 -10.81
N THR A 59 -0.86 -8.22 -11.30
CA THR A 59 0.61 -8.27 -11.12
C THR A 59 1.31 -6.93 -11.36
N MET A 60 0.81 -6.16 -12.34
CA MET A 60 1.38 -4.88 -12.74
C MET A 60 0.73 -3.66 -12.06
N ALA A 61 -0.19 -3.86 -11.12
CA ALA A 61 -0.89 -2.77 -10.44
C ALA A 61 -0.04 -2.14 -9.33
N LEU A 62 0.95 -1.35 -9.76
CA LEU A 62 1.94 -0.66 -8.94
C LEU A 62 1.61 0.83 -8.72
N TYR A 63 0.61 1.35 -9.44
CA TYR A 63 0.28 2.77 -9.46
C TYR A 63 -1.23 3.04 -9.42
N GLY A 64 -1.59 4.26 -9.02
CA GLY A 64 -2.98 4.72 -8.94
C GLY A 64 -3.54 4.80 -7.52
N GLY A 65 -2.67 4.75 -6.52
CA GLY A 65 -3.01 4.98 -5.12
C GLY A 65 -3.76 3.83 -4.47
N VAL A 66 -4.28 4.09 -3.28
CA VAL A 66 -4.77 3.07 -2.33
C VAL A 66 -5.80 2.10 -2.91
N TYR A 67 -6.61 2.52 -3.88
CA TYR A 67 -7.66 1.70 -4.49
C TYR A 67 -7.19 0.87 -5.69
N ALA A 68 -6.09 1.25 -6.33
CA ALA A 68 -5.60 0.59 -7.53
C ALA A 68 -4.35 -0.25 -7.27
N GLU A 69 -3.50 0.12 -6.32
CA GLU A 69 -2.28 -0.64 -6.04
C GLU A 69 -2.58 -1.99 -5.39
N CYS A 70 -2.09 -3.06 -6.02
CA CYS A 70 -2.16 -4.44 -5.52
C CYS A 70 -0.78 -5.03 -5.20
N GLN A 71 0.28 -4.42 -5.75
CA GLN A 71 1.66 -4.89 -5.60
C GLN A 71 2.61 -3.69 -5.39
N THR A 72 3.77 -3.91 -4.76
CA THR A 72 4.85 -2.92 -4.68
C THR A 72 6.11 -3.32 -5.46
N TRP A 73 6.30 -4.62 -5.68
CA TRP A 73 7.47 -5.14 -6.37
C TRP A 73 7.31 -5.07 -7.89
N SER A 74 8.41 -4.76 -8.57
CA SER A 74 8.47 -4.86 -10.03
C SER A 74 8.24 -6.30 -10.51
N LEU A 75 7.85 -6.50 -11.78
CA LEU A 75 7.70 -7.84 -12.37
C LEU A 75 8.96 -8.69 -12.16
N ALA A 76 10.15 -8.12 -12.40
CA ALA A 76 11.42 -8.82 -12.21
C ALA A 76 11.62 -9.26 -10.74
N SER A 77 11.32 -8.37 -9.79
CA SER A 77 11.39 -8.69 -8.36
C SER A 77 10.39 -9.77 -7.95
N GLN A 78 9.16 -9.75 -8.47
CA GLN A 78 8.15 -10.78 -8.23
C GLN A 78 8.62 -12.15 -8.74
N LEU A 79 9.10 -12.22 -10.00
CA LEU A 79 9.61 -13.47 -10.59
C LEU A 79 10.83 -13.99 -9.82
N GLN A 80 11.78 -13.11 -9.45
CA GLN A 80 12.96 -13.51 -8.67
C GLN A 80 12.60 -13.95 -7.24
N ALA A 81 11.57 -13.37 -6.62
CA ALA A 81 11.09 -13.79 -5.31
C ALA A 81 10.43 -15.17 -5.33
N GLY A 82 9.93 -15.63 -6.48
CA GLY A 82 9.38 -16.97 -6.69
C GLY A 82 7.98 -17.01 -7.31
N ILE A 83 7.36 -15.86 -7.62
CA ILE A 83 6.05 -15.81 -8.29
C ILE A 83 6.11 -16.50 -9.66
N ARG A 84 5.15 -17.38 -9.95
CA ARG A 84 5.03 -18.09 -11.24
C ARG A 84 3.67 -17.97 -11.90
N TYR A 85 2.68 -17.39 -11.22
CA TYR A 85 1.40 -17.00 -11.80
C TYR A 85 1.24 -15.47 -11.83
N LEU A 86 0.94 -14.93 -13.00
CA LEU A 86 0.75 -13.50 -13.23
C LEU A 86 -0.69 -13.22 -13.69
N ASP A 87 -1.40 -12.34 -12.99
CA ASP A 87 -2.69 -11.79 -13.44
C ASP A 87 -2.44 -10.48 -14.21
N ILE A 88 -2.41 -10.59 -15.54
CA ILE A 88 -2.10 -9.49 -16.46
C ILE A 88 -3.38 -8.98 -17.12
N ARG A 89 -3.67 -7.71 -16.86
CA ARG A 89 -4.88 -7.06 -17.35
C ARG A 89 -4.52 -5.88 -18.24
N VAL A 90 -5.03 -5.94 -19.47
CA VAL A 90 -4.70 -4.98 -20.51
C VAL A 90 -5.92 -4.15 -20.91
N ARG A 91 -5.69 -2.96 -21.43
CA ARG A 91 -6.68 -2.18 -22.16
C ARG A 91 -6.15 -1.97 -23.57
N HIS A 92 -7.02 -2.19 -24.55
CA HIS A 92 -6.70 -1.87 -25.92
C HIS A 92 -6.95 -0.39 -26.18
N VAL A 93 -5.89 0.38 -26.44
CA VAL A 93 -5.95 1.82 -26.70
C VAL A 93 -5.19 2.12 -27.98
N LYS A 94 -5.91 2.50 -29.05
CA LYS A 94 -5.33 2.91 -30.35
C LYS A 94 -4.30 1.91 -30.91
N GLY A 95 -4.58 0.61 -30.87
CA GLY A 95 -3.68 -0.43 -31.39
C GLY A 95 -2.59 -0.88 -30.40
N ASN A 96 -2.54 -0.31 -29.19
CA ASN A 96 -1.57 -0.67 -28.15
C ASN A 96 -2.29 -1.38 -26.99
N LEU A 97 -1.60 -2.34 -26.37
CA LEU A 97 -2.07 -3.02 -25.15
C LEU A 97 -1.36 -2.42 -23.94
N THR A 98 -2.05 -1.53 -23.23
CA THR A 98 -1.56 -0.88 -21.99
C THR A 98 -2.01 -1.66 -20.76
N LEU A 99 -1.21 -1.66 -19.69
CA LEU A 99 -1.58 -2.31 -18.42
C LEU A 99 -2.48 -1.39 -17.60
N HIS A 100 -3.56 -1.94 -17.06
CA HIS A 100 -4.55 -1.19 -16.28
C HIS A 100 -5.05 -1.97 -15.07
N HIS A 101 -5.50 -1.21 -14.07
CA HIS A 101 -6.41 -1.69 -13.02
C HIS A 101 -7.55 -0.68 -12.88
N GLY A 102 -8.75 -1.09 -13.25
CA GLY A 102 -9.87 -0.22 -13.57
C GLY A 102 -9.47 0.86 -14.58
N VAL A 103 -9.71 2.12 -14.21
CA VAL A 103 -9.33 3.28 -15.02
C VAL A 103 -7.85 3.66 -14.90
N SER A 104 -7.13 3.09 -13.92
CA SER A 104 -5.75 3.48 -13.61
C SER A 104 -4.76 2.84 -14.57
N TYR A 105 -4.05 3.68 -15.33
CA TYR A 105 -2.94 3.24 -16.19
C TYR A 105 -1.71 2.92 -15.34
N GLN A 106 -1.15 1.72 -15.52
CA GLN A 106 -0.05 1.20 -14.71
C GLN A 106 1.35 1.54 -15.26
N ARG A 107 1.44 2.58 -16.10
CA ARG A 107 2.71 3.08 -16.66
C ARG A 107 3.53 2.01 -17.41
N ALA A 108 2.87 0.97 -17.93
CA ALA A 108 3.49 -0.12 -18.66
C ALA A 108 2.64 -0.59 -19.84
N HIS A 109 3.28 -1.27 -20.79
CA HIS A 109 2.65 -1.94 -21.94
C HIS A 109 2.86 -3.45 -21.87
N PHE A 110 1.99 -4.21 -22.54
CA PHE A 110 2.04 -5.68 -22.53
C PHE A 110 3.40 -6.22 -23.02
N GLY A 111 4.05 -5.50 -23.94
CA GLY A 111 5.40 -5.84 -24.41
C GLY A 111 6.43 -5.90 -23.29
N HIS A 112 6.39 -4.96 -22.33
CA HIS A 112 7.30 -4.98 -21.18
C HIS A 112 7.13 -6.24 -20.31
N VAL A 113 5.90 -6.75 -20.22
CA VAL A 113 5.61 -7.98 -19.48
C VAL A 113 6.16 -9.19 -20.22
N LEU A 114 5.93 -9.27 -21.54
CA LEU A 114 6.44 -10.35 -22.38
C LEU A 114 7.96 -10.41 -22.39
N GLU A 115 8.64 -9.26 -22.55
CA GLU A 115 10.09 -9.15 -22.49
C GLU A 115 10.62 -9.61 -21.12
N GLY A 116 10.04 -9.12 -20.03
CA GLY A 116 10.44 -9.50 -18.68
C GLY A 116 10.29 -10.99 -18.39
N VAL A 117 9.22 -11.62 -18.89
CA VAL A 117 9.01 -13.07 -18.76
C VAL A 117 9.95 -13.86 -19.67
N ALA A 118 10.16 -13.42 -20.91
CA ALA A 118 11.08 -14.06 -21.84
C ALA A 118 12.52 -14.03 -21.32
N ASP A 119 12.96 -12.90 -20.78
CA ASP A 119 14.26 -12.74 -20.14
C ASP A 119 14.42 -13.65 -18.93
N PHE A 120 13.40 -13.71 -18.07
CA PHE A 120 13.39 -14.59 -16.89
C PHE A 120 13.48 -16.07 -17.27
N LEU A 121 12.66 -16.54 -18.22
CA LEU A 121 12.67 -17.94 -18.65
C LEU A 121 13.94 -18.33 -19.42
N ARG A 122 14.57 -17.36 -20.10
CA ARG A 122 15.88 -17.55 -20.73
C ARG A 122 17.00 -17.69 -19.70
N GLU A 123 16.94 -16.94 -18.61
CA GLU A 123 17.91 -17.01 -17.50
C GLU A 123 17.68 -18.25 -16.61
N TYR A 124 16.43 -18.63 -16.40
CA TYR A 124 16.02 -19.76 -15.56
C TYR A 124 15.16 -20.76 -16.34
N PRO A 125 15.75 -21.56 -17.25
CA PRO A 125 15.02 -22.46 -18.14
C PRO A 125 14.34 -23.64 -17.43
N SER A 126 14.64 -23.87 -16.15
CA SER A 126 13.94 -24.84 -15.31
C SER A 126 12.54 -24.39 -14.88
N GLU A 127 12.21 -23.12 -15.07
CA GLU A 127 10.97 -22.53 -14.59
C GLU A 127 9.92 -22.46 -15.70
N THR A 128 8.67 -22.22 -15.33
CA THR A 128 7.57 -21.91 -16.25
C THR A 128 6.74 -20.76 -15.67
N VAL A 129 6.11 -19.95 -16.51
CA VAL A 129 5.26 -18.84 -16.04
C VAL A 129 3.86 -19.02 -16.60
N LEU A 130 2.86 -19.01 -15.74
CA LEU A 130 1.45 -18.94 -16.13
C LEU A 130 1.02 -17.48 -16.12
N MET A 131 0.36 -17.04 -17.19
CA MET A 131 -0.08 -15.67 -17.34
C MET A 131 -1.55 -15.64 -17.72
N ARG A 132 -2.41 -15.25 -16.78
CA ARG A 132 -3.77 -14.83 -17.11
C ARG A 132 -3.69 -13.55 -17.91
N LEU A 133 -4.32 -13.55 -19.08
CA LEU A 133 -4.43 -12.37 -19.92
C LEU A 133 -5.91 -12.08 -20.19
N ARG A 134 -6.34 -10.88 -19.79
CA ARG A 134 -7.72 -10.39 -19.97
C ARG A 134 -7.75 -8.92 -20.33
N GLU A 135 -8.86 -8.49 -20.91
CA GLU A 135 -9.20 -7.07 -20.97
C GLU A 135 -9.67 -6.59 -19.58
N GLU A 136 -9.07 -5.51 -19.10
CA GLU A 136 -9.51 -4.81 -17.88
C GLU A 136 -10.71 -3.92 -18.17
N PHE A 137 -10.61 -3.15 -19.25
CA PHE A 137 -11.70 -2.38 -19.82
C PHE A 137 -11.71 -2.62 -21.32
N SER A 138 -12.84 -3.07 -21.84
CA SER A 138 -12.94 -3.42 -23.24
C SER A 138 -13.52 -2.25 -24.03
N GLU A 139 -12.75 -1.80 -25.02
CA GLU A 139 -13.22 -0.84 -26.04
C GLU A 139 -13.59 -1.57 -27.34
N THR A 140 -12.90 -2.67 -27.64
CA THR A 140 -13.06 -3.42 -28.90
C THR A 140 -13.71 -4.78 -28.71
N TYR A 141 -13.73 -5.35 -27.50
CA TYR A 141 -14.12 -6.75 -27.19
C TYR A 141 -13.35 -7.80 -27.98
N ASP A 142 -12.23 -7.39 -28.56
CA ASP A 142 -11.34 -8.21 -29.36
C ASP A 142 -9.93 -7.65 -29.20
N ILE A 143 -9.08 -8.44 -28.54
CA ILE A 143 -7.66 -8.19 -28.39
C ILE A 143 -6.81 -9.30 -29.02
N TYR A 144 -7.42 -10.31 -29.65
CA TYR A 144 -6.68 -11.48 -30.11
C TYR A 144 -5.59 -11.11 -31.10
N GLY A 145 -5.92 -10.34 -32.13
CA GLY A 145 -4.96 -9.91 -33.15
C GLY A 145 -3.83 -9.06 -32.57
N ALA A 146 -4.14 -8.17 -31.62
CA ALA A 146 -3.15 -7.36 -30.94
C ALA A 146 -2.23 -8.21 -30.06
N VAL A 147 -2.78 -9.18 -29.30
CA VAL A 147 -2.00 -10.09 -28.47
C VAL A 147 -1.04 -10.92 -29.31
N VAL A 148 -1.50 -11.47 -30.43
CA VAL A 148 -0.67 -12.22 -31.38
C VAL A 148 0.48 -11.37 -31.91
N ASP A 149 0.20 -10.14 -32.32
CA ASP A 149 1.24 -9.22 -32.79
C ASP A 149 2.27 -8.89 -31.71
N TYR A 150 1.83 -8.71 -30.46
CA TYR A 150 2.75 -8.51 -29.33
C TYR A 150 3.61 -9.74 -29.04
N ILE A 151 3.03 -10.95 -29.05
CA ILE A 151 3.80 -12.20 -28.86
C ILE A 151 4.87 -12.33 -29.93
N HIS A 152 4.51 -12.08 -31.20
CA HIS A 152 5.46 -12.13 -32.31
C HIS A 152 6.60 -11.11 -32.14
N ARG A 153 6.31 -9.92 -31.62
CA ARG A 153 7.30 -8.85 -31.43
C ARG A 153 8.19 -9.03 -30.19
N TYR A 154 7.67 -9.60 -29.10
CA TYR A 154 8.32 -9.51 -27.77
C TYR A 154 8.67 -10.84 -27.09
N ALA A 155 8.03 -11.97 -27.46
CA ALA A 155 8.21 -13.26 -26.77
C ALA A 155 8.61 -14.41 -27.71
N HIS A 156 8.37 -14.29 -29.01
CA HIS A 156 8.45 -15.36 -30.02
C HIS A 156 7.48 -16.52 -29.77
N TRP A 157 7.03 -17.17 -30.85
CA TRP A 157 6.05 -18.25 -30.78
C TRP A 157 6.55 -19.48 -30.01
N ASP A 158 7.85 -19.78 -30.09
CA ASP A 158 8.44 -20.95 -29.45
C ASP A 158 8.49 -20.85 -27.92
N LEU A 159 8.35 -19.64 -27.35
CA LEU A 159 8.26 -19.46 -25.90
C LEU A 159 6.93 -19.99 -25.36
N LEU A 160 5.88 -20.02 -26.16
CA LEU A 160 4.54 -20.36 -25.68
C LEU A 160 4.30 -21.86 -25.59
N TRP A 161 3.49 -22.26 -24.61
CA TRP A 161 2.81 -23.55 -24.59
C TRP A 161 1.50 -23.48 -25.38
N HIS A 162 1.41 -24.21 -26.49
CA HIS A 162 0.33 -24.11 -27.47
C HIS A 162 -0.84 -25.09 -27.28
N SER A 163 -0.94 -25.74 -26.12
CA SER A 163 -2.02 -26.69 -25.84
C SER A 163 -3.05 -26.14 -24.85
N ARG A 164 -4.29 -26.62 -24.98
CA ARG A 164 -5.35 -26.39 -24.00
C ARG A 164 -5.24 -27.28 -22.76
N LEU A 165 -4.42 -28.34 -22.84
CA LEU A 165 -4.26 -29.30 -21.77
C LEU A 165 -3.24 -28.81 -20.74
N VAL A 166 -3.40 -29.27 -19.50
CA VAL A 166 -2.40 -29.08 -18.44
C VAL A 166 -1.12 -29.83 -18.84
N PRO A 167 0.03 -29.14 -18.95
CA PRO A 167 1.30 -29.79 -19.28
C PRO A 167 1.86 -30.55 -18.07
N THR A 168 2.74 -31.50 -18.35
CA THR A 168 3.72 -31.99 -17.37
C THR A 168 4.77 -30.91 -17.10
N MET A 169 5.52 -31.04 -16.00
CA MET A 169 6.64 -30.15 -15.72
C MET A 169 7.65 -30.12 -16.88
N ALA A 170 8.01 -31.28 -17.45
CA ALA A 170 8.92 -31.36 -18.59
C ALA A 170 8.48 -30.50 -19.79
N GLU A 171 7.18 -30.51 -20.10
CA GLU A 171 6.61 -29.73 -21.19
C GLU A 171 6.51 -28.23 -20.87
N ALA A 172 6.32 -27.90 -19.59
CA ALA A 172 6.14 -26.53 -19.12
C ALA A 172 7.45 -25.74 -19.00
N ARG A 173 8.57 -26.41 -18.69
CA ARG A 173 9.88 -25.76 -18.47
C ARG A 173 10.30 -24.91 -19.66
N GLY A 174 10.75 -23.69 -19.37
CA GLY A 174 11.14 -22.68 -20.34
C GLY A 174 9.97 -22.12 -21.15
N LYS A 175 8.72 -22.42 -20.79
CA LYS A 175 7.52 -21.94 -21.51
C LYS A 175 6.75 -20.89 -20.73
N LEU A 176 6.14 -19.98 -21.48
CA LEU A 176 5.04 -19.14 -21.04
C LEU A 176 3.72 -19.85 -21.37
N ILE A 177 2.92 -20.14 -20.34
CA ILE A 177 1.58 -20.69 -20.49
C ILE A 177 0.58 -19.55 -20.39
N VAL A 178 0.00 -19.17 -21.53
CA VAL A 178 -1.08 -18.17 -21.55
C VAL A 178 -2.37 -18.82 -21.06
N LEU A 179 -2.96 -18.24 -20.01
CA LEU A 179 -4.31 -18.52 -19.56
C LEU A 179 -5.25 -17.48 -20.18
N GLN A 180 -5.79 -17.84 -21.35
CA GLN A 180 -6.54 -16.94 -22.20
C GLN A 180 -7.96 -16.69 -21.65
N GLU A 181 -8.24 -15.43 -21.32
CA GLU A 181 -9.57 -14.93 -20.93
C GLU A 181 -10.04 -13.84 -21.91
N PHE A 182 -10.01 -14.18 -23.20
CA PHE A 182 -10.55 -13.38 -24.29
C PHE A 182 -10.90 -14.31 -25.48
N ALA A 183 -11.74 -13.83 -26.39
CA ALA A 183 -12.18 -14.56 -27.56
C ALA A 183 -11.05 -14.77 -28.59
N GLY A 184 -11.23 -15.70 -29.53
CA GLY A 184 -10.26 -16.00 -30.59
C GLY A 184 -9.67 -17.41 -30.47
N PRO A 185 -8.83 -17.85 -31.43
CA PRO A 185 -8.10 -19.12 -31.36
C PRO A 185 -7.27 -19.25 -30.09
N ASP A 186 -6.88 -20.48 -29.73
CA ASP A 186 -6.09 -20.70 -28.51
C ASP A 186 -4.63 -20.37 -28.75
N LEU A 187 -4.08 -19.59 -27.83
CA LEU A 187 -2.63 -19.37 -27.69
C LEU A 187 -2.02 -20.26 -26.59
N GLY A 188 -2.87 -20.94 -25.83
CA GLY A 188 -2.52 -21.77 -24.68
C GLY A 188 -3.78 -22.33 -24.02
N MET A 189 -3.80 -22.36 -22.70
CA MET A 189 -4.95 -22.86 -21.94
C MET A 189 -6.05 -21.81 -21.82
N ARG A 190 -7.29 -22.26 -21.64
CA ARG A 190 -8.41 -21.35 -21.35
C ARG A 190 -8.46 -21.06 -19.87
N TYR A 191 -8.57 -19.79 -19.49
CA TYR A 191 -8.69 -19.41 -18.08
C TYR A 191 -9.86 -20.15 -17.40
N GLY A 192 -11.01 -20.26 -18.07
CA GLY A 192 -12.18 -20.98 -17.56
C GLY A 192 -12.06 -22.51 -17.48
N SER A 193 -10.92 -23.13 -17.84
CA SER A 193 -10.71 -24.56 -17.59
C SER A 193 -10.20 -24.86 -16.17
N LEU A 194 -9.81 -23.84 -15.43
CA LEU A 194 -9.36 -23.95 -14.04
C LEU A 194 -10.54 -24.09 -13.07
N ASP A 195 -10.26 -24.58 -11.86
CA ASP A 195 -11.18 -24.46 -10.73
C ASP A 195 -10.82 -23.18 -9.96
N ILE A 196 -11.74 -22.21 -9.88
CA ILE A 196 -11.42 -20.83 -9.51
C ILE A 196 -12.32 -20.35 -8.37
N ALA A 197 -11.70 -19.85 -7.30
CA ALA A 197 -12.35 -19.06 -6.27
C ALA A 197 -11.88 -17.60 -6.34
N ASP A 198 -12.77 -16.71 -6.76
CA ASP A 198 -12.51 -15.27 -6.93
C ASP A 198 -13.64 -14.40 -6.35
N ASP A 199 -13.98 -14.63 -5.07
CA ASP A 199 -14.88 -13.72 -4.34
C ASP A 199 -14.12 -12.44 -3.94
N TRP A 200 -13.85 -11.58 -4.91
CA TRP A 200 -13.02 -10.39 -4.73
C TRP A 200 -13.75 -9.23 -4.05
N LYS A 201 -15.09 -9.26 -3.98
CA LYS A 201 -15.89 -8.13 -3.51
C LYS A 201 -15.94 -8.11 -1.99
N VAL A 202 -15.18 -7.21 -1.39
CA VAL A 202 -15.15 -7.02 0.07
C VAL A 202 -15.62 -5.60 0.37
N PRO A 203 -16.93 -5.34 0.55
CA PRO A 203 -17.44 -3.97 0.62
C PRO A 203 -16.82 -3.12 1.73
N THR A 204 -16.56 -3.75 2.88
CA THR A 204 -15.96 -3.14 4.07
C THR A 204 -15.08 -4.16 4.79
N LEU A 205 -14.22 -3.69 5.72
CA LEU A 205 -13.35 -4.57 6.52
C LEU A 205 -14.10 -5.54 7.44
N LEU A 206 -15.43 -5.37 7.61
CA LEU A 206 -16.27 -6.32 8.34
C LEU A 206 -16.51 -7.62 7.57
N HIS A 207 -16.29 -7.63 6.25
CA HIS A 207 -16.50 -8.78 5.37
C HIS A 207 -15.19 -9.53 5.06
N VAL A 208 -14.11 -9.19 5.74
CA VAL A 208 -12.82 -9.88 5.59
C VAL A 208 -12.93 -11.36 5.97
N GLU A 209 -13.78 -11.69 6.95
CA GLU A 209 -14.00 -13.08 7.36
C GLU A 209 -14.73 -13.88 6.28
N ASP A 210 -15.72 -13.28 5.60
CA ASP A 210 -16.41 -13.94 4.48
C ASP A 210 -15.43 -14.22 3.34
N LYS A 211 -14.55 -13.26 3.03
CA LYS A 211 -13.46 -13.45 2.06
C LYS A 211 -12.53 -14.58 2.48
N TRP A 212 -12.12 -14.61 3.75
CA TRP A 212 -11.26 -15.65 4.28
C TRP A 212 -11.93 -17.02 4.20
N GLN A 213 -13.21 -17.12 4.54
CA GLN A 213 -13.98 -18.35 4.45
C GLN A 213 -13.99 -18.91 3.02
N SER A 214 -14.20 -18.05 2.01
CA SER A 214 -14.12 -18.46 0.60
C SER A 214 -12.72 -18.98 0.22
N VAL A 215 -11.65 -18.33 0.67
CA VAL A 215 -10.26 -18.77 0.47
C VAL A 215 -10.04 -20.12 1.13
N TYR A 216 -10.42 -20.26 2.40
CA TYR A 216 -10.26 -21.46 3.20
C TYR A 216 -10.98 -22.66 2.57
N GLU A 217 -12.24 -22.50 2.18
CA GLU A 217 -13.05 -23.57 1.58
C GLU A 217 -12.44 -24.08 0.26
N HIS A 218 -11.94 -23.17 -0.59
CA HIS A 218 -11.33 -23.58 -1.85
C HIS A 218 -9.97 -24.26 -1.65
N LEU A 219 -9.16 -23.80 -0.67
CA LEU A 219 -7.92 -24.46 -0.29
C LEU A 219 -8.15 -25.87 0.28
N GLU A 220 -9.19 -26.07 1.10
CA GLU A 220 -9.54 -27.40 1.62
C GLU A 220 -10.14 -28.33 0.54
N ALA A 221 -10.73 -27.78 -0.53
CA ALA A 221 -11.21 -28.56 -1.66
C ALA A 221 -10.09 -29.05 -2.58
N ALA A 222 -9.04 -28.25 -2.78
CA ALA A 222 -7.98 -28.51 -3.77
C ALA A 222 -7.27 -29.88 -3.67
N PRO A 223 -6.97 -30.43 -2.47
CA PRO A 223 -6.29 -31.73 -2.34
C PRO A 223 -7.09 -32.90 -2.90
N THR A 224 -8.43 -32.84 -2.85
CA THR A 224 -9.34 -33.92 -3.29
C THR A 224 -10.10 -33.60 -4.57
N GLY A 225 -10.01 -32.35 -5.04
CA GLY A 225 -10.62 -31.90 -6.28
C GLY A 225 -9.98 -32.52 -7.53
N ASN A 226 -10.59 -32.25 -8.69
CA ASN A 226 -10.18 -32.81 -9.97
C ASN A 226 -8.70 -32.54 -10.27
N LYS A 227 -7.87 -33.60 -10.30
CA LYS A 227 -6.42 -33.49 -10.57
C LYS A 227 -6.09 -33.06 -12.00
N ALA A 228 -7.03 -33.17 -12.93
CA ALA A 228 -6.86 -32.67 -14.29
C ALA A 228 -7.02 -31.13 -14.41
N GLN A 229 -7.43 -30.45 -13.34
CA GLN A 229 -7.60 -29.00 -13.31
C GLN A 229 -6.55 -28.35 -12.41
N ILE A 230 -6.10 -27.16 -12.77
CA ILE A 230 -5.34 -26.32 -11.85
C ILE A 230 -6.37 -25.58 -10.97
N PHE A 231 -6.17 -25.63 -9.65
CA PHE A 231 -6.93 -24.82 -8.70
C PHE A 231 -6.30 -23.43 -8.63
N LEU A 232 -7.11 -22.38 -8.62
CA LEU A 232 -6.68 -21.00 -8.51
C LEU A 232 -7.51 -20.27 -7.45
N THR A 233 -6.87 -20.00 -6.32
CA THR A 233 -7.48 -19.32 -5.18
C THR A 233 -7.00 -17.87 -5.14
N TYR A 234 -7.90 -16.91 -5.29
CA TYR A 234 -7.58 -15.50 -5.03
C TYR A 234 -7.78 -15.19 -3.56
N SER A 235 -6.71 -14.83 -2.86
CA SER A 235 -6.77 -14.26 -1.51
C SER A 235 -6.92 -12.73 -1.52
N SER A 236 -6.77 -12.11 -2.69
CA SER A 236 -6.98 -10.67 -2.91
C SER A 236 -8.47 -10.28 -2.87
N GLY A 237 -8.72 -9.00 -2.64
CA GLY A 237 -10.06 -8.44 -2.68
C GLY A 237 -10.04 -6.91 -2.63
N ALA A 238 -11.18 -6.30 -2.90
CA ALA A 238 -11.36 -4.86 -2.81
C ALA A 238 -12.83 -4.48 -2.60
N GLY A 239 -13.04 -3.29 -2.04
CA GLY A 239 -14.33 -2.60 -2.01
C GLY A 239 -14.18 -1.15 -1.57
N VAL A 240 -15.30 -0.43 -1.57
CA VAL A 240 -15.35 1.02 -1.34
C VAL A 240 -14.67 1.43 -0.03
N PHE A 241 -14.82 0.61 1.02
CA PHE A 241 -14.25 0.85 2.35
C PHE A 241 -13.23 -0.21 2.78
N ALA A 242 -12.79 -1.06 1.86
CA ALA A 242 -11.74 -2.05 2.10
C ALA A 242 -10.83 -2.10 0.87
N TYR A 243 -9.81 -1.27 0.86
CA TYR A 243 -8.86 -1.19 -0.24
C TYR A 243 -7.89 -2.38 -0.21
N PRO A 244 -7.28 -2.77 -1.37
CA PRO A 244 -6.45 -3.98 -1.51
C PRO A 244 -5.43 -4.17 -0.39
N ARG A 245 -4.68 -3.10 -0.08
CA ARG A 245 -3.67 -3.09 0.98
C ARG A 245 -4.23 -3.47 2.35
N ALA A 246 -5.39 -2.95 2.73
CA ALA A 246 -6.01 -3.24 4.03
C ALA A 246 -6.57 -4.67 4.13
N ILE A 247 -6.98 -5.24 3.00
CA ILE A 247 -7.44 -6.63 2.90
C ILE A 247 -6.24 -7.57 2.99
N ALA A 248 -5.19 -7.36 2.19
CA ALA A 248 -3.96 -8.13 2.22
C ALA A 248 -3.33 -8.18 3.62
N GLN A 249 -3.30 -7.04 4.33
CA GLN A 249 -2.80 -6.98 5.72
C GLN A 249 -3.61 -7.81 6.74
N ARG A 250 -4.79 -8.34 6.37
CA ARG A 250 -5.65 -9.19 7.22
C ARG A 250 -5.82 -10.60 6.70
N ILE A 251 -5.85 -10.79 5.38
CA ILE A 251 -5.96 -12.11 4.76
C ILE A 251 -4.60 -12.80 4.72
N ASN A 252 -3.51 -12.11 4.38
CA ASN A 252 -2.20 -12.76 4.26
C ASN A 252 -1.71 -13.37 5.59
N PRO A 253 -1.89 -12.76 6.78
CA PRO A 253 -1.58 -13.42 8.04
C PRO A 253 -2.34 -14.75 8.23
N GLN A 254 -3.64 -14.76 7.95
CA GLN A 254 -4.48 -15.96 8.08
C GLN A 254 -4.05 -17.05 7.09
N LEU A 255 -3.76 -16.65 5.86
CA LEU A 255 -3.21 -17.53 4.83
C LEU A 255 -1.86 -18.11 5.26
N TYR A 256 -0.96 -17.27 5.79
CA TYR A 256 0.36 -17.70 6.25
C TYR A 256 0.26 -18.70 7.40
N ASP A 257 -0.58 -18.43 8.40
CA ASP A 257 -0.82 -19.34 9.53
C ASP A 257 -1.44 -20.67 9.08
N TYR A 258 -2.43 -20.62 8.17
CA TYR A 258 -3.03 -21.81 7.57
C TYR A 258 -1.99 -22.67 6.85
N LEU A 259 -1.16 -22.06 5.99
CA LEU A 259 -0.16 -22.77 5.22
C LEU A 259 0.90 -23.40 6.12
N ARG A 260 1.40 -22.67 7.11
CA ARG A 260 2.37 -23.18 8.10
C ARG A 260 1.85 -24.36 8.90
N ALA A 261 0.55 -24.37 9.22
CA ALA A 261 -0.08 -25.50 9.90
C ALA A 261 -0.20 -26.77 9.00
N LYS A 262 -0.03 -26.62 7.69
CA LYS A 262 -0.24 -27.68 6.68
C LYS A 262 1.04 -28.08 5.93
N THR A 263 2.17 -27.40 6.12
CA THR A 263 3.41 -27.64 5.35
C THR A 263 3.86 -29.10 5.35
N GLU A 264 3.78 -29.79 6.50
CA GLU A 264 4.19 -31.20 6.63
C GLU A 264 3.29 -32.19 5.85
N LEU A 265 2.11 -31.74 5.39
CA LEU A 265 1.19 -32.62 4.67
C LEU A 265 1.53 -32.75 3.19
N ASN A 266 2.39 -31.87 2.63
CA ASN A 266 2.77 -31.85 1.21
C ASN A 266 1.58 -32.01 0.26
N GLN A 267 0.49 -31.30 0.57
CA GLN A 267 -0.75 -31.33 -0.21
C GLN A 267 -0.70 -30.33 -1.36
N ARG A 268 -1.32 -30.70 -2.47
CA ARG A 268 -1.61 -29.80 -3.59
C ARG A 268 -2.70 -28.81 -3.20
N LEU A 269 -2.39 -27.52 -3.28
CA LEU A 269 -3.32 -26.40 -3.07
C LEU A 269 -3.55 -25.58 -4.35
N GLY A 270 -2.79 -25.87 -5.41
CA GLY A 270 -2.84 -25.13 -6.68
C GLY A 270 -2.16 -23.76 -6.60
N ILE A 271 -2.66 -22.81 -7.38
CA ILE A 271 -2.16 -21.44 -7.43
C ILE A 271 -2.83 -20.64 -6.31
N ILE A 272 -2.01 -19.95 -5.51
CA ILE A 272 -2.48 -19.01 -4.50
C ILE A 272 -2.11 -17.60 -4.95
N CYS A 273 -3.11 -16.84 -5.38
CA CYS A 273 -2.96 -15.53 -5.99
C CYS A 273 -3.24 -14.41 -4.98
N MET A 274 -2.22 -13.59 -4.69
CA MET A 274 -2.18 -12.69 -3.54
C MET A 274 -1.95 -11.22 -3.93
N ASP A 275 -2.34 -10.30 -3.04
CA ASP A 275 -1.91 -8.90 -3.03
C ASP A 275 -0.78 -8.72 -1.99
N PHE A 276 0.26 -7.97 -2.33
CA PHE A 276 1.41 -7.65 -1.47
C PHE A 276 2.02 -8.85 -0.70
N PRO A 277 2.29 -10.00 -1.36
CA PRO A 277 2.86 -11.15 -0.68
C PRO A 277 4.30 -10.86 -0.24
N ALA A 278 4.68 -11.32 0.95
CA ALA A 278 6.07 -11.28 1.41
C ALA A 278 6.87 -12.51 0.98
N ALA A 279 8.20 -12.39 0.98
CA ALA A 279 9.09 -13.49 0.60
C ALA A 279 8.92 -14.75 1.47
N PRO A 280 8.75 -14.67 2.81
CA PRO A 280 8.49 -15.87 3.62
C PRO A 280 7.16 -16.57 3.31
N LEU A 281 6.09 -15.82 3.01
CA LEU A 281 4.81 -16.39 2.56
C LEU A 281 4.96 -17.11 1.22
N ILE A 282 5.63 -16.48 0.25
CA ILE A 282 5.96 -17.10 -1.05
C ILE A 282 6.73 -18.40 -0.85
N GLN A 283 7.75 -18.36 0.01
CA GLN A 283 8.57 -19.52 0.31
C GLN A 283 7.79 -20.64 1.02
N THR A 284 6.83 -20.30 1.87
CA THR A 284 5.95 -21.28 2.52
C THR A 284 5.09 -22.01 1.48
N ILE A 285 4.57 -21.30 0.47
CA ILE A 285 3.82 -21.89 -0.64
C ILE A 285 4.71 -22.83 -1.45
N ILE A 286 5.93 -22.40 -1.79
CA ILE A 286 6.93 -23.21 -2.50
C ILE A 286 7.28 -24.48 -1.71
N GLY A 287 7.32 -24.40 -0.37
CA GLY A 287 7.64 -25.49 0.54
C GLY A 287 6.78 -26.75 0.36
N PHE A 288 5.54 -26.62 -0.14
CA PHE A 288 4.66 -27.77 -0.42
C PHE A 288 5.18 -28.69 -1.52
N GLN A 289 6.20 -28.27 -2.28
CA GLN A 289 6.84 -29.10 -3.31
C GLN A 289 8.11 -29.80 -2.81
N MET A 290 8.64 -29.43 -1.64
CA MET A 290 9.91 -29.95 -1.14
C MET A 290 9.69 -31.12 -0.18
N LYS A 291 10.18 -32.30 -0.54
CA LYS A 291 10.08 -33.53 0.29
C LYS A 291 11.15 -33.65 1.37
N GLU A 292 11.95 -32.62 1.65
CA GLU A 292 12.98 -32.66 2.68
C GLU A 292 12.76 -31.62 3.78
N SER A 293 13.00 -32.09 5.01
CA SER A 293 12.68 -31.48 6.29
C SER A 293 13.21 -30.06 6.44
N TRP A 294 12.31 -29.14 6.83
CA TRP A 294 12.65 -27.81 7.34
C TRP A 294 13.39 -27.92 8.67
N THR A 295 14.72 -28.08 8.63
CA THR A 295 15.57 -27.75 9.77
C THR A 295 16.29 -26.44 9.47
N ASP A 296 16.02 -25.46 10.32
CA ASP A 296 16.67 -24.14 10.46
C ASP A 296 16.43 -23.09 9.37
N MET A 297 15.25 -22.46 9.44
CA MET A 297 15.16 -21.00 9.30
C MET A 297 14.48 -20.45 10.55
N ASN A 298 15.27 -20.17 11.58
CA ASN A 298 14.83 -19.31 12.67
C ASN A 298 14.57 -17.92 12.08
N PRO A 299 13.34 -17.38 12.16
CA PRO A 299 13.16 -15.96 11.92
C PRO A 299 14.00 -15.21 12.96
N SER A 300 14.75 -14.22 12.48
CA SER A 300 15.36 -13.21 13.34
C SER A 300 14.31 -12.70 14.35
N PRO A 301 14.69 -12.46 15.62
CA PRO A 301 13.72 -12.04 16.63
C PRO A 301 12.99 -10.79 16.13
N ASP A 302 11.67 -10.82 16.29
CA ASP A 302 10.77 -9.72 15.98
C ASP A 302 11.41 -8.39 16.40
N VAL A 303 11.54 -7.47 15.45
CA VAL A 303 11.75 -6.06 15.79
C VAL A 303 10.46 -5.59 16.45
N GLU A 304 10.41 -5.76 17.77
CA GLU A 304 9.37 -5.25 18.64
C GLU A 304 9.26 -3.73 18.40
N ARG A 305 8.24 -3.33 17.63
CA ARG A 305 7.98 -1.94 17.31
C ARG A 305 7.53 -1.25 18.60
N SER A 306 8.28 -0.24 19.04
CA SER A 306 8.04 0.38 20.34
C SER A 306 6.58 0.84 20.52
N PRO A 307 5.93 0.54 21.66
CA PRO A 307 4.57 0.95 21.99
C PRO A 307 4.32 2.46 21.89
N GLN A 308 5.39 3.26 21.97
CA GLN A 308 5.35 4.72 21.91
C GLN A 308 4.85 5.27 20.57
N LYS A 309 5.11 4.58 19.45
CA LYS A 309 4.70 5.08 18.11
C LYS A 309 3.20 4.89 17.86
N ALA A 310 2.62 3.77 18.30
CA ALA A 310 1.19 3.50 18.15
C ALA A 310 0.33 4.44 19.01
N VAL A 311 0.76 4.72 20.25
CA VAL A 311 0.09 5.67 21.15
C VAL A 311 0.16 7.09 20.59
N LEU A 312 1.31 7.52 20.06
CA LEU A 312 1.46 8.86 19.47
C LEU A 312 0.53 9.06 18.25
N ILE A 313 0.45 8.05 17.38
CA ILE A 313 -0.43 8.08 16.18
C ILE A 313 -1.90 8.11 16.60
N SER A 314 -2.31 7.24 17.53
CA SER A 314 -3.68 7.19 18.04
C SER A 314 -4.10 8.52 18.68
N THR A 315 -3.21 9.12 19.48
CA THR A 315 -3.48 10.41 20.13
C THR A 315 -3.63 11.55 19.12
N ALA A 316 -2.79 11.58 18.07
CA ALA A 316 -2.88 12.60 17.02
C ALA A 316 -4.17 12.50 16.21
N VAL A 317 -4.67 11.28 15.94
CA VAL A 317 -5.94 11.05 15.26
C VAL A 317 -7.10 11.59 16.10
N VAL A 318 -7.16 11.23 17.39
CA VAL A 318 -8.24 11.67 18.29
C VAL A 318 -8.30 13.20 18.40
N LEU A 319 -7.15 13.87 18.53
CA LEU A 319 -7.09 15.32 18.60
C LEU A 319 -7.57 16.01 17.32
N ASN A 320 -7.26 15.43 16.15
CA ASN A 320 -7.78 15.93 14.87
C ASN A 320 -9.29 15.76 14.74
N ILE A 321 -9.85 14.61 15.14
CA ILE A 321 -11.31 14.40 15.13
C ILE A 321 -12.02 15.46 15.97
N ILE A 322 -11.53 15.69 17.19
CA ILE A 322 -12.10 16.68 18.11
C ILE A 322 -12.05 18.07 17.48
N TRP A 323 -10.89 18.44 16.91
CA TRP A 323 -10.71 19.75 16.28
C TRP A 323 -11.73 20.02 15.17
N TRP A 324 -12.09 19.00 14.38
CA TRP A 324 -13.00 19.15 13.27
C TRP A 324 -14.46 19.24 13.68
N MET A 325 -14.85 18.48 14.69
CA MET A 325 -16.18 18.64 15.29
C MET A 325 -16.37 20.05 15.83
N VAL A 326 -15.30 20.65 16.37
CA VAL A 326 -15.31 22.06 16.80
C VAL A 326 -15.44 23.00 15.59
N MET A 327 -14.79 22.76 14.46
CA MET A 327 -14.94 23.62 13.27
C MET A 327 -16.33 23.53 12.63
N ILE A 328 -16.96 22.35 12.60
CA ILE A 328 -18.35 22.19 12.15
C ILE A 328 -19.30 22.94 13.10
N ALA A 329 -19.08 22.80 14.41
CA ALA A 329 -19.83 23.56 15.41
C ALA A 329 -19.63 25.08 15.25
N ALA A 330 -18.43 25.55 14.87
CA ALA A 330 -18.17 26.96 14.59
C ALA A 330 -19.07 27.51 13.47
N ILE A 331 -19.22 26.76 12.38
CA ILE A 331 -20.12 27.11 11.28
C ILE A 331 -21.56 27.15 11.78
N GLY A 332 -22.00 26.12 12.52
CA GLY A 332 -23.35 26.06 13.08
C GLY A 332 -23.67 27.22 14.02
N VAL A 333 -22.79 27.51 14.98
CA VAL A 333 -22.95 28.61 15.95
C VAL A 333 -22.92 29.95 15.24
N GLY A 334 -21.99 30.16 14.31
CA GLY A 334 -21.88 31.41 13.55
C GLY A 334 -23.09 31.67 12.64
N THR A 335 -23.62 30.63 11.99
CA THR A 335 -24.81 30.77 11.12
C THR A 335 -26.09 31.00 11.93
N VAL A 336 -26.31 30.26 13.02
CA VAL A 336 -27.50 30.42 13.88
C VAL A 336 -27.53 31.77 14.58
N HIS A 337 -26.36 32.30 14.95
CA HIS A 337 -26.25 33.58 15.66
C HIS A 337 -25.81 34.73 14.77
N LEU A 338 -25.99 34.61 13.44
CA LEU A 338 -25.76 35.70 12.51
C LEU A 338 -26.66 36.89 12.88
N GLY A 339 -26.07 38.08 13.04
CA GLY A 339 -26.81 39.29 13.46
C GLY A 339 -27.14 39.38 14.95
N HIS A 340 -26.90 38.32 15.75
CA HIS A 340 -27.16 38.30 17.19
C HIS A 340 -25.99 38.83 18.05
N CYS A 341 -25.11 39.67 17.48
CA CYS A 341 -24.05 40.36 18.21
C CYS A 341 -23.85 41.77 17.62
N PRO A 342 -24.76 42.71 17.90
CA PRO A 342 -24.74 44.05 17.30
C PRO A 342 -23.50 44.85 17.71
N LEU A 343 -22.93 44.58 18.90
CA LEU A 343 -21.69 45.19 19.34
C LEU A 343 -20.49 44.84 18.44
N GLN A 344 -20.46 43.62 17.92
CA GLN A 344 -19.39 43.15 17.05
C GLN A 344 -19.94 42.14 16.03
N PRO A 345 -20.49 42.61 14.89
CA PRO A 345 -21.14 41.76 13.90
C PRO A 345 -20.18 40.80 13.20
N TYR A 346 -18.86 41.04 13.30
CA TYR A 346 -17.84 40.19 12.70
C TYR A 346 -17.56 38.90 13.49
N ILE A 347 -18.04 38.74 14.73
CA ILE A 347 -17.77 37.52 15.52
C ILE A 347 -18.45 36.27 14.93
N PRO A 348 -19.75 36.28 14.60
CA PRO A 348 -20.38 35.15 13.91
C PRO A 348 -19.75 34.88 12.54
N ILE A 349 -19.37 35.93 11.79
CA ILE A 349 -18.71 35.81 10.48
C ILE A 349 -17.33 35.18 10.63
N TYR A 350 -16.58 35.58 11.65
CA TYR A 350 -15.27 35.02 11.99
C TYR A 350 -15.35 33.50 12.21
N LEU A 351 -16.35 33.03 12.98
CA LEU A 351 -16.57 31.60 13.21
C LEU A 351 -16.91 30.82 11.93
N ILE A 352 -17.76 31.38 11.07
CA ILE A 352 -18.13 30.75 9.79
C ILE A 352 -16.89 30.61 8.91
N VAL A 353 -16.15 31.70 8.70
CA VAL A 353 -14.99 31.72 7.80
C VAL A 353 -13.86 30.86 8.35
N LEU A 354 -13.63 30.85 9.67
CA LEU A 354 -12.65 29.97 10.33
C LEU A 354 -13.00 28.48 10.12
N GLY A 355 -14.28 28.13 10.25
CA GLY A 355 -14.74 26.76 10.04
C GLY A 355 -14.67 26.35 8.56
N VAL A 356 -15.15 27.20 7.65
CA VAL A 356 -15.15 26.93 6.20
C VAL A 356 -13.72 26.82 5.67
N SER A 357 -12.81 27.74 6.03
CA SER A 357 -11.43 27.67 5.56
C SER A 357 -10.72 26.41 6.05
N SER A 358 -11.00 25.97 7.28
CA SER A 358 -10.48 24.72 7.84
C SER A 358 -11.01 23.48 7.10
N ILE A 359 -12.31 23.45 6.76
CA ILE A 359 -12.91 22.37 5.96
C ILE A 359 -12.37 22.38 4.53
N CYS A 360 -12.25 23.55 3.88
CA CYS A 360 -11.67 23.65 2.55
C CYS A 360 -10.20 23.18 2.52
N SER A 361 -9.42 23.52 3.55
CA SER A 361 -8.02 23.11 3.69
C SER A 361 -7.90 21.59 3.75
N LEU A 362 -8.81 20.96 4.47
CA LEU A 362 -8.91 19.51 4.45
C LEU A 362 -9.30 18.98 3.07
N THR A 363 -10.39 19.49 2.48
CA THR A 363 -10.90 18.95 1.21
C THR A 363 -9.83 19.01 0.13
N LEU A 364 -9.02 20.08 0.11
CA LEU A 364 -7.86 20.21 -0.77
C LEU A 364 -6.74 19.22 -0.43
N THR A 365 -6.50 18.94 0.86
CA THR A 365 -5.54 17.91 1.30
C THR A 365 -5.96 16.51 0.85
N TYR A 366 -7.25 16.20 0.89
CA TYR A 366 -7.80 14.93 0.41
C TYR A 366 -7.85 14.86 -1.13
N ALA A 367 -8.27 15.94 -1.79
CA ALA A 367 -8.23 16.05 -3.25
C ALA A 367 -6.79 15.90 -3.77
N LYS A 368 -5.78 16.40 -3.05
CA LYS A 368 -4.37 16.17 -3.37
C LYS A 368 -3.98 14.69 -3.32
N SER A 369 -4.50 13.92 -2.37
CA SER A 369 -4.27 12.47 -2.25
C SER A 369 -4.83 11.67 -3.46
N ILE A 370 -5.72 12.27 -4.25
CA ILE A 370 -6.38 11.64 -5.40
C ILE A 370 -5.65 11.96 -6.73
N TRP A 371 -4.89 13.05 -6.81
CA TRP A 371 -4.32 13.57 -8.07
C TRP A 371 -2.80 13.58 -8.02
N ASP A 372 -2.18 12.49 -8.50
CA ASP A 372 -0.77 12.24 -8.22
C ASP A 372 0.22 12.82 -9.26
N ASP A 373 -0.23 13.43 -10.37
CA ASP A 373 0.71 14.00 -11.35
C ASP A 373 0.23 15.29 -12.05
N GLY A 374 1.16 16.23 -12.24
CA GLY A 374 1.04 17.36 -13.18
C GLY A 374 0.66 18.71 -12.58
N PHE A 375 0.12 19.59 -13.44
CA PHE A 375 -0.28 20.97 -13.12
C PHE A 375 -1.28 21.05 -11.96
N ALA A 376 -2.14 20.05 -11.78
CA ALA A 376 -3.13 19.99 -10.72
C ALA A 376 -2.51 19.89 -9.31
N CYS A 377 -1.38 19.17 -9.16
CA CYS A 377 -0.68 19.09 -7.88
C CYS A 377 0.00 20.42 -7.53
N ILE A 378 0.62 21.09 -8.51
CA ILE A 378 1.23 22.42 -8.33
C ILE A 378 0.16 23.47 -8.00
N LEU A 379 -0.96 23.46 -8.72
CA LEU A 379 -2.10 24.34 -8.45
C LEU A 379 -2.67 24.09 -7.05
N SER A 380 -2.81 22.83 -6.62
CA SER A 380 -3.27 22.47 -5.28
C SER A 380 -2.34 22.98 -4.19
N HIS A 381 -1.01 22.87 -4.36
CA HIS A 381 -0.03 23.46 -3.44
C HIS A 381 -0.17 24.98 -3.36
N GLY A 382 -0.35 25.64 -4.52
CA GLY A 382 -0.60 27.09 -4.58
C GLY A 382 -1.88 27.49 -3.83
N CYS A 383 -2.99 26.79 -4.09
CA CYS A 383 -4.27 27.01 -3.43
C CYS A 383 -4.18 26.79 -1.91
N MET A 384 -3.50 25.74 -1.46
CA MET A 384 -3.28 25.47 -0.05
C MET A 384 -2.45 26.56 0.64
N ALA A 385 -1.35 27.01 0.01
CA ALA A 385 -0.52 28.08 0.54
C ALA A 385 -1.30 29.39 0.69
N ILE A 386 -2.11 29.74 -0.32
CA ILE A 386 -2.98 30.92 -0.29
C ILE A 386 -4.04 30.79 0.80
N LEU A 387 -4.68 29.62 0.93
CA LEU A 387 -5.70 29.37 1.94
C LEU A 387 -5.15 29.45 3.37
N HIS A 388 -3.94 28.94 3.59
CA HIS A 388 -3.26 29.04 4.89
C HIS A 388 -2.84 30.47 5.21
N LEU A 389 -2.31 31.21 4.23
CA LEU A 389 -1.99 32.63 4.40
C LEU A 389 -3.24 33.44 4.74
N PHE A 390 -4.33 33.22 4.02
CA PHE A 390 -5.62 33.82 4.32
C PHE A 390 -6.10 33.47 5.73
N SER A 391 -6.07 32.19 6.10
CA SER A 391 -6.52 31.72 7.41
C SER A 391 -5.69 32.32 8.55
N PHE A 392 -4.39 32.50 8.34
CA PHE A 392 -3.49 33.16 9.28
C PHE A 392 -3.87 34.64 9.48
N CYS A 393 -4.03 35.41 8.40
CA CYS A 393 -4.47 36.80 8.47
C CYS A 393 -5.87 36.93 9.09
N TRP A 394 -6.78 36.03 8.72
CA TRP A 394 -8.15 35.99 9.23
C TRP A 394 -8.19 35.68 10.73
N PHE A 395 -7.34 34.77 11.20
CA PHE A 395 -7.18 34.49 12.61
C PHE A 395 -6.73 35.74 13.37
N ILE A 396 -5.73 36.49 12.87
CA ILE A 396 -5.28 37.75 13.47
C ILE A 396 -6.42 38.78 13.55
N ALA A 397 -7.23 38.92 12.50
CA ALA A 397 -8.39 39.80 12.52
C ALA A 397 -9.44 39.35 13.56
N GLY A 398 -9.68 38.04 13.65
CA GLY A 398 -10.54 37.41 14.65
C GLY A 398 -10.14 37.74 16.09
N ASN A 399 -8.85 37.73 16.38
CA ASN A 399 -8.31 38.09 17.69
C ASN A 399 -8.71 39.51 18.08
N PHE A 400 -8.60 40.46 17.16
CA PHE A 400 -9.02 41.84 17.41
C PHE A 400 -10.52 41.91 17.74
N TRP A 401 -11.38 41.25 16.97
CA TRP A 401 -12.83 41.29 17.20
C TRP A 401 -13.26 40.60 18.50
N VAL A 402 -12.64 39.47 18.83
CA VAL A 402 -12.99 38.66 20.00
C VAL A 402 -12.47 39.31 21.28
N TYR A 403 -11.20 39.72 21.33
CA TYR A 403 -10.62 40.22 22.58
C TYR A 403 -10.93 41.69 22.87
N SER A 404 -11.20 42.52 21.85
CA SER A 404 -11.49 43.96 22.06
C SER A 404 -12.78 44.23 22.85
N ILE A 405 -13.71 43.26 22.88
CA ILE A 405 -14.99 43.39 23.57
C ILE A 405 -15.08 42.52 24.84
N TYR A 406 -13.96 41.92 25.29
CA TYR A 406 -13.96 41.04 26.46
C TYR A 406 -14.02 41.81 27.79
N PRO A 407 -14.92 41.44 28.74
CA PRO A 407 -16.15 40.65 28.56
C PRO A 407 -17.32 41.52 28.06
N PRO A 408 -18.17 41.04 27.13
CA PRO A 408 -19.33 41.79 26.64
C PRO A 408 -20.53 41.61 27.57
N ASN A 409 -21.57 42.40 27.34
CA ASN A 409 -22.85 42.22 28.02
C ASN A 409 -23.68 41.14 27.31
N TYR A 410 -24.30 40.25 28.07
CA TYR A 410 -25.14 39.17 27.55
C TYR A 410 -26.64 39.45 27.69
N THR A 411 -27.03 40.57 28.30
CA THR A 411 -28.44 40.98 28.41
C THR A 411 -28.88 41.67 27.11
N PRO A 412 -29.94 41.20 26.42
CA PRO A 412 -30.39 41.74 25.13
C PRO A 412 -30.65 43.25 25.11
N GLU A 413 -31.05 43.81 26.25
CA GLU A 413 -31.42 45.22 26.42
C GLU A 413 -30.27 46.07 27.00
N GLY A 414 -29.14 45.44 27.32
CA GLY A 414 -27.99 46.10 27.91
C GLY A 414 -27.11 46.82 26.86
N PRO A 415 -26.43 47.91 27.24
CA PRO A 415 -25.39 48.47 26.38
C PRO A 415 -24.31 47.40 26.15
N ARG A 416 -23.75 47.36 24.94
CA ARG A 416 -22.70 46.40 24.55
C ARG A 416 -23.16 44.93 24.55
N TYR A 417 -24.35 44.66 24.03
CA TYR A 417 -24.90 43.31 23.89
C TYR A 417 -24.17 42.45 22.82
N CYS A 418 -23.87 41.20 23.19
CA CYS A 418 -23.50 40.13 22.27
C CYS A 418 -24.09 38.80 22.76
N GLN A 419 -24.57 37.95 21.85
CA GLN A 419 -25.12 36.65 22.22
C GLN A 419 -24.03 35.75 22.85
N LYS A 420 -24.39 35.18 24.01
CA LYS A 420 -23.46 34.46 24.90
C LYS A 420 -22.77 33.26 24.25
N THR A 421 -23.52 32.40 23.58
CA THR A 421 -23.01 31.20 22.90
C THR A 421 -21.99 31.53 21.82
N ALA A 422 -22.32 32.43 20.90
CA ALA A 422 -21.45 32.83 19.79
C ALA A 422 -20.16 33.49 20.30
N TYR A 423 -20.29 34.38 21.28
CA TYR A 423 -19.14 35.05 21.87
C TYR A 423 -18.23 34.07 22.62
N GLN A 424 -18.79 33.26 23.53
CA GLN A 424 -18.00 32.32 24.33
C GLN A 424 -17.34 31.26 23.46
N PHE A 425 -18.03 30.78 22.43
CA PHE A 425 -17.45 29.83 21.48
C PHE A 425 -16.26 30.44 20.73
N ALA A 426 -16.39 31.66 20.19
CA ALA A 426 -15.30 32.38 19.53
C ALA A 426 -14.12 32.67 20.46
N PHE A 427 -14.40 33.07 21.69
CA PHE A 427 -13.38 33.31 22.71
C PHE A 427 -12.60 32.03 23.07
N ILE A 428 -13.32 30.93 23.32
CA ILE A 428 -12.72 29.64 23.69
C ILE A 428 -11.89 29.10 22.53
N VAL A 429 -12.45 29.03 21.32
CA VAL A 429 -11.72 28.52 20.14
C VAL A 429 -10.46 29.33 19.88
N THR A 430 -10.55 30.67 19.89
CA THR A 430 -9.38 31.54 19.63
C THR A 430 -8.30 31.35 20.68
N THR A 431 -8.69 31.20 21.95
CA THR A 431 -7.75 30.99 23.06
C THR A 431 -7.11 29.60 23.01
N VAL A 432 -7.87 28.56 22.65
CA VAL A 432 -7.34 27.20 22.46
C VAL A 432 -6.35 27.13 21.31
N VAL A 433 -6.60 27.83 20.19
CA VAL A 433 -5.62 27.92 19.09
C VAL A 433 -4.31 28.51 19.60
N TRP A 434 -4.34 29.61 20.34
CA TRP A 434 -3.13 30.18 20.94
C TRP A 434 -2.41 29.23 21.89
N ALA A 435 -3.15 28.56 22.78
CA ALA A 435 -2.58 27.59 23.71
C ALA A 435 -1.90 26.44 22.95
N SER A 436 -2.51 25.96 21.86
CA SER A 436 -1.93 24.90 21.02
C SER A 436 -0.67 25.35 20.27
N LEU A 437 -0.64 26.60 19.76
CA LEU A 437 0.52 27.16 19.08
C LEU A 437 1.71 27.33 20.05
N VAL A 438 1.45 27.82 21.26
CA VAL A 438 2.47 27.94 22.31
C VAL A 438 3.01 26.56 22.70
N LEU A 439 2.12 25.57 22.89
CA LEU A 439 2.53 24.20 23.20
C LEU A 439 3.39 23.61 22.08
N ALA A 440 2.98 23.78 20.81
CA ALA A 440 3.72 23.28 19.66
C ALA A 440 5.12 23.93 19.54
N CYS A 441 5.23 25.24 19.78
CA CYS A 441 6.51 25.94 19.83
C CYS A 441 7.41 25.42 20.97
N CYS A 442 6.85 25.27 22.19
CA CYS A 442 7.60 24.76 23.34
C CYS A 442 8.09 23.32 23.14
N CYS A 443 7.25 22.44 22.60
CA CYS A 443 7.61 21.06 22.28
C CYS A 443 8.61 20.99 21.11
N GLY A 444 8.45 21.81 20.09
CA GLY A 444 9.36 21.90 18.94
C GLY A 444 10.76 22.35 19.33
N CYS A 445 10.88 23.42 20.13
CA CYS A 445 12.17 23.89 20.66
C CYS A 445 12.85 22.84 21.54
N SER A 446 12.07 22.10 22.34
CA SER A 446 12.59 21.01 23.18
C SER A 446 13.12 19.85 22.33
N PHE A 447 12.43 19.50 21.24
CA PHE A 447 12.85 18.42 20.34
C PHE A 447 14.10 18.80 19.53
N SER A 448 14.16 20.04 19.03
CA SER A 448 15.35 20.60 18.35
C SER A 448 16.56 20.71 19.27
N ALA A 449 16.35 21.09 20.54
CA ALA A 449 17.42 21.11 21.54
C ALA A 449 17.93 19.68 21.84
N MET A 450 17.03 18.69 21.97
CA MET A 450 17.43 17.30 22.16
C MET A 450 18.18 16.72 20.95
N THR A 451 17.72 16.98 19.72
CA THR A 451 18.41 16.53 18.50
C THR A 451 19.74 17.25 18.30
N CYS A 452 19.86 18.52 18.68
CA CYS A 452 21.12 19.25 18.71
C CYS A 452 22.09 18.67 19.76
N CYS A 453 21.60 18.35 20.96
CA CYS A 453 22.42 17.70 21.99
C CYS A 453 22.90 16.31 21.58
N THR A 454 22.05 15.47 20.99
CA THR A 454 22.44 14.13 20.54
C THR A 454 23.42 14.18 19.37
N THR A 455 23.26 15.13 18.43
CA THR A 455 24.21 15.33 17.33
C THR A 455 25.55 15.88 17.82
N ILE A 456 25.58 16.78 18.81
CA ILE A 456 26.83 17.27 19.44
C ILE A 456 27.55 16.15 20.20
N VAL A 457 26.81 15.30 20.94
CA VAL A 457 27.36 14.14 21.66
C VAL A 457 27.88 13.09 20.69
N ALA A 458 27.16 12.80 19.61
CA ALA A 458 27.61 11.90 18.55
C ALA A 458 28.87 12.44 17.85
N ARG A 459 28.94 13.75 17.60
CA ARG A 459 30.12 14.41 17.00
C ARG A 459 31.34 14.37 17.92
N ARG A 460 31.17 14.45 19.25
CA ARG A 460 32.27 14.26 20.23
C ARG A 460 32.79 12.82 20.29
N ARG A 461 31.97 11.81 19.95
CA ARG A 461 32.42 10.40 19.88
C ARG A 461 33.16 10.06 18.58
N LEU A 462 33.06 10.89 17.54
CA LEU A 462 33.67 10.67 16.22
C LEU A 462 34.97 11.46 15.98
N ILE A 463 35.47 12.22 16.97
CA ILE A 463 36.80 12.86 16.89
C ILE A 463 37.80 11.94 17.60
N PRO A 464 38.71 11.26 16.88
CA PRO A 464 39.77 10.49 17.51
C PRO A 464 40.68 11.46 18.28
N ASN A 465 40.98 11.12 19.54
CA ASN A 465 41.87 11.91 20.37
C ASN A 465 43.26 11.93 19.73
N ARG A 466 43.64 13.07 19.16
CA ARG A 466 44.92 13.28 18.46
C ARG A 466 46.01 13.52 19.52
N ASN A 467 46.36 12.47 20.28
CA ASN A 467 47.54 12.37 21.15
C ASN A 467 47.66 10.94 21.71
N SER A 468 48.24 10.02 20.94
CA SER A 468 49.08 8.95 21.48
C SER A 468 50.04 8.48 20.39
N SER A 469 51.32 8.45 20.77
CA SER A 469 52.49 8.59 19.91
C SER A 469 52.90 7.31 19.19
N TYR A 470 53.38 7.46 17.94
CA TYR A 470 54.26 6.50 17.27
C TYR A 470 55.73 6.79 17.64
N GLY A 471 56.49 5.73 17.92
CA GLY A 471 57.96 5.69 17.99
C GLY A 471 58.39 4.39 18.69
N ALA A 472 59.42 3.65 18.30
CA ALA A 472 60.35 3.69 17.18
C ALA A 472 61.02 2.29 17.08
N ILE A 473 61.23 1.82 15.85
CA ILE A 473 62.46 1.24 15.29
C ILE A 473 63.26 0.22 16.12
N SER A 474 63.37 -0.95 15.50
CA SER A 474 64.32 -2.07 15.58
C SER A 474 65.68 -1.86 16.27
N ASP A 475 66.04 -2.83 17.12
CA ASP A 475 67.41 -3.23 17.44
C ASP A 475 67.53 -4.77 17.36
N GLU A 476 68.11 -5.27 16.27
CA GLU A 476 68.75 -6.60 16.19
C GLU A 476 70.24 -6.38 15.86
N PRO A 477 71.18 -6.99 16.60
CA PRO A 477 72.63 -6.84 16.34
C PRO A 477 73.17 -7.94 15.39
N PRO A 478 74.39 -7.78 14.85
CA PRO A 478 74.79 -8.34 13.57
C PRO A 478 75.41 -9.74 13.64
N ALA A 479 75.51 -10.34 12.45
CA ALA A 479 76.04 -11.68 12.17
C ALA A 479 77.54 -11.86 12.46
N GLY A 480 77.90 -13.09 12.84
CA GLY A 480 79.19 -13.75 12.55
C GLY A 480 80.13 -13.96 13.75
N ASP A 481 80.27 -15.20 14.23
CA ASP A 481 81.49 -16.03 14.05
C ASP A 481 81.44 -17.38 14.82
N VAL A 482 82.05 -18.39 14.16
CA VAL A 482 82.37 -19.80 14.51
C VAL A 482 81.34 -20.88 14.16
#